data_AF-S3NZZ5-F1
#
_entry.id   AF-S3NZZ5-F1
#
_cell.length_a   1.000
_cell.length_b   1.000
_cell.length_c   1.000
_cell.angle_alpha   90.00
_cell.angle_beta   90.00
_cell.angle_gamma   90.00
#
_symmetry.space_group_name_H-M   'P 1'
#
loop_
_entity.id
_entity.type
_entity.pdbx_description
1 polymer ?
#
loop_
_entity_poly.entity_id
_entity_poly.type
_entity_poly.pdbx_seq_one_letter_code
_entity_poly.pdbx_strand_id
1 'polypeptide(L)' 'MLITMSDKEIQHLSVLQDVLDQRITQVRAGEILNISTRQIK' A
#
# COMPACT_ATOMS: atom_id res chain seq x y z
N MET A 1 -8.20 -21.84 -5.75
CA MET A 1 -8.76 -21.12 -4.59
C MET A 1 -8.78 -19.65 -4.98
N LEU A 2 -9.95 -19.08 -5.25
CA LEU A 2 -10.07 -17.69 -5.72
C LEU A 2 -10.01 -16.79 -4.48
N ILE A 3 -8.90 -16.09 -4.27
CA ILE A 3 -8.77 -15.13 -3.17
C ILE A 3 -9.56 -13.90 -3.58
N THR A 4 -10.78 -13.76 -3.07
CA THR A 4 -11.57 -12.53 -3.23
C THR A 4 -11.02 -11.50 -2.25
N MET A 5 -10.07 -10.68 -2.72
CA MET A 5 -9.61 -9.51 -1.98
C MET A 5 -10.70 -8.43 -1.99
N SER A 6 -10.85 -7.74 -0.87
CA SER A 6 -11.67 -6.54 -0.82
C SER A 6 -11.02 -5.43 -1.65
N ASP A 7 -11.80 -4.54 -2.27
CA ASP A 7 -11.28 -3.34 -2.96
C ASP A 7 -10.28 -2.56 -2.11
N LYS A 8 -10.48 -2.54 -0.78
CA LYS A 8 -9.54 -1.92 0.17
C LYS A 8 -8.17 -2.61 0.17
N GLU A 9 -8.14 -3.93 0.12
CA GLU A 9 -6.90 -4.71 0.08
C GLU A 9 -6.18 -4.54 -1.26
N ILE A 10 -6.93 -4.45 -2.36
CA ILE A 10 -6.38 -4.18 -3.70
C ILE A 10 -5.76 -2.78 -3.74
N GLN A 11 -6.44 -1.77 -3.19
CA GLN A 11 -5.87 -0.42 -3.07
C GLN A 11 -4.61 -0.42 -2.21
N HIS A 12 -4.61 -1.15 -1.09
CA HIS A 12 -3.43 -1.26 -0.25
C HIS A 12 -2.23 -1.86 -1.01
N LEU A 13 -2.46 -2.92 -1.78
CA LEU A 13 -1.45 -3.54 -2.63
C LEU A 13 -0.94 -2.62 -3.73
N SER A 14 -1.81 -1.81 -4.33
CA SER A 14 -1.41 -0.82 -5.35
C SER A 14 -0.47 0.23 -4.77
N VAL A 15 -0.80 0.76 -3.58
CA VAL A 15 0.01 1.80 -2.93
C VAL A 15 1.36 1.25 -2.48
N LEU A 16 1.41 -0.01 -2.01
CA LEU A 16 2.67 -0.67 -1.69
C LEU A 16 3.53 -0.92 -2.94
N GLN A 17 2.92 -1.28 -4.08
CA GLN A 17 3.63 -1.37 -5.36
C GLN A 17 4.20 -0.01 -5.78
N ASP A 18 3.44 1.07 -5.64
CA ASP A 18 3.92 2.41 -5.98
C ASP A 18 5.13 2.85 -5.13
N VAL A 19 5.27 2.34 -3.89
CA VAL A 19 6.47 2.54 -3.05
C VAL A 19 7.66 1.75 -3.59
N LEU A 20 7.45 0.48 -3.97
CA LEU A 20 8.49 -0.39 -4.53
C LEU A 20 9.01 0.15 -5.87
N ASP A 21 8.11 0.65 -6.71
CA ASP A 21 8.41 1.29 -7.98
C ASP A 21 8.98 2.71 -7.80
N GLN A 22 9.19 3.17 -6.56
CA GLN A 22 9.68 4.49 -6.19
C GLN A 22 8.84 5.65 -6.77
N ARG A 23 7.58 5.39 -7.13
CA ARG A 23 6.62 6.37 -7.63
C ARG A 23 6.12 7.28 -6.51
N ILE A 24 6.03 6.73 -5.29
CA ILE A 24 5.70 7.46 -4.07
C ILE A 24 6.67 7.11 -2.94
N THR A 25 6.85 8.03 -2.00
CA THR A 25 7.66 7.78 -0.81
C THR A 25 6.88 6.99 0.24
N GLN A 26 7.58 6.26 1.10
CA GLN A 26 6.98 5.54 2.24
C GLN A 26 6.13 6.47 3.13
N VAL A 27 6.55 7.74 3.31
CA VAL A 27 5.78 8.74 4.05
C VAL A 27 4.41 8.96 3.41
N ARG A 28 4.39 9.16 2.09
CA ARG A 28 3.15 9.40 1.34
C ARG A 28 2.26 8.16 1.27
N ALA A 29 2.85 6.98 1.18
CA ALA A 29 2.11 5.72 1.29
C ALA A 29 1.47 5.54 2.67
N GLY A 30 2.15 5.96 3.74
CA GLY A 30 1.60 5.90 5.10
C GLY A 30 0.41 6.83 5.29
N GLU A 31 0.44 8.01 4.67
CA GLU A 31 -0.69 8.93 4.64
C GLU A 31 -1.89 8.33 3.87
N ILE A 32 -1.65 7.70 2.71
CA ILE A 32 -2.71 7.10 1.88
C ILE A 32 -3.34 5.89 2.56
N LEU A 33 -2.52 5.04 3.18
CA LEU A 33 -2.97 3.82 3.84
C LEU A 33 -3.40 4.04 5.29
N ASN A 34 -3.23 5.27 5.80
CA ASN A 34 -3.45 5.63 7.20
C ASN A 34 -2.71 4.69 8.18
N ILE A 35 -1.47 4.33 7.82
CA ILE A 35 -0.59 3.47 8.60
C ILE A 35 0.76 4.15 8.85
N SER A 36 1.44 3.73 9.91
CA SER A 36 2.78 4.23 10.18
C SER A 36 3.74 3.77 9.08
N THR A 37 4.68 4.62 8.70
CA THR A 37 5.77 4.28 7.77
C THR A 37 6.58 3.05 8.20
N ARG A 38 6.58 2.72 9.50
CA ARG A 38 7.20 1.50 10.04
C ARG A 38 6.50 0.21 9.62
N GLN A 39 5.23 0.29 9.23
CA GLN A 39 4.42 -0.84 8.74
C GLN A 39 4.55 -1.03 7.22
N ILE A 40 5.23 -0.12 6.52
CA ILE A 40 5.46 -0.12 5.06
C ILE A 40 6.86 -0.70 4.76
N LYS A 41 7.24 -1.74 5.51
CA LYS A 41 8.58 -2.32 5.48
C LYS A 41 8.57 -3.69 4.81
#